data_AF-A0A936DSI7-F1
#
_entry.id   AF-A0A936DSI7-F1
#
_cell.length_a   1.000
_cell.length_b   1.000
_cell.length_c   1.000
_cell.angle_alpha   90.00
_cell.angle_beta   90.00
_cell.angle_gamma   90.00
#
_symmetry.space_group_name_H-M   'P 1'
#
loop_
_entity.id
_entity.type
_entity.pdbx_description
1 polymer ?
#
loop_
_entity_poly.entity_id
_entity_poly.type
_entity_poly.pdbx_seq_one_letter_code
_entity_poly.pdbx_strand_id
1 'polypeptide(L)'
;MTYEVLTKGVSDTIFIGGKELSETRMINGKEVKIRGRIPNIPPNVDNWEISGEVTLKEAITLYAFAPHMHLRGKDIKYTLVWPDGRQQVLLDVPKFDFNWQLHYELAEPMKIPAGSRMIAVAHYDNSIKNRYNPAPNKEVFWSEQSWDEMFIPWFEYTVDSKILNKPAPPQTAIK
;
A
#
# COMPACT_ATOMS: atom_id res chain seq x y z
N MET A 1 1.52 23.73 -16.12
CA MET A 1 2.52 22.64 -16.09
C MET A 1 1.76 21.35 -15.90
N THR A 2 2.02 20.33 -16.72
CA THR A 2 1.43 19.00 -16.57
C THR A 2 2.40 18.14 -15.79
N TYR A 3 1.89 17.32 -14.88
CA TYR A 3 2.68 16.36 -14.12
C TYR A 3 2.18 14.95 -14.47
N GLU A 4 3.08 13.97 -14.49
CA GLU A 4 2.68 12.57 -14.59
C GLU A 4 2.21 12.10 -13.22
N VAL A 5 0.93 11.77 -13.08
CA VAL A 5 0.44 11.09 -11.87
C VAL A 5 0.87 9.64 -11.96
N LEU A 6 1.66 9.22 -10.97
CA LEU A 6 2.18 7.87 -10.81
C LEU A 6 1.45 7.16 -9.68
N THR A 7 1.35 5.83 -9.78
CA THR A 7 0.84 4.98 -8.71
C THR A 7 1.97 4.10 -8.16
N LYS A 8 2.11 4.04 -6.83
CA LYS A 8 3.09 3.17 -6.17
C LYS A 8 2.47 2.46 -4.98
N GLY A 9 2.86 1.21 -4.76
CA GLY A 9 2.49 0.45 -3.56
C GLY A 9 3.46 0.70 -2.41
N VAL A 10 2.94 0.83 -1.20
CA VAL A 10 3.73 0.89 0.05
C VAL A 10 4.25 -0.52 0.40
N SER A 11 5.24 -1.01 -0.35
CA SER A 11 5.67 -2.42 -0.28
C SER A 11 7.14 -2.68 -0.61
N ASP A 12 8.00 -1.65 -0.61
CA ASP A 12 9.43 -1.83 -0.88
C ASP A 12 10.08 -2.69 0.22
N THR A 13 9.62 -2.53 1.47
CA THR A 13 9.88 -3.46 2.58
C THR A 13 8.54 -3.98 3.12
N ILE A 14 8.47 -5.26 3.49
CA ILE A 14 7.27 -5.90 4.06
C ILE A 14 7.61 -6.49 5.44
N PHE A 15 6.63 -6.43 6.34
CA PHE A 15 6.67 -6.98 7.67
C PHE A 15 5.44 -7.85 7.94
N ILE A 16 5.61 -8.84 8.81
CA ILE A 16 4.54 -9.71 9.33
C ILE A 16 4.63 -9.69 10.85
N GLY A 17 3.59 -9.22 11.53
CA GLY A 17 3.61 -9.02 12.99
C GLY A 17 4.84 -8.23 13.45
N GLY A 18 5.17 -7.14 12.73
CA GLY A 18 6.35 -6.30 12.97
C GLY A 18 7.71 -6.89 12.57
N LYS A 19 7.79 -8.15 12.12
CA LYS A 19 9.05 -8.76 11.66
C LYS A 19 9.28 -8.50 10.18
N GLU A 20 10.40 -7.86 9.84
CA GLU A 20 10.79 -7.61 8.47
C GLU A 20 11.07 -8.92 7.70
N LEU A 21 10.59 -8.99 6.45
CA LEU A 21 10.77 -10.15 5.58
C LEU A 21 11.96 -10.03 4.61
N SER A 22 12.75 -8.96 4.68
CA SER A 22 13.88 -8.82 3.78
C SER A 22 15.09 -9.65 4.23
N GLU A 23 15.95 -9.95 3.27
CA GLU A 23 17.27 -10.54 3.52
C GLU A 23 18.33 -9.71 2.80
N THR A 24 19.51 -9.56 3.43
CA THR A 24 20.67 -8.98 2.76
C THR A 24 21.50 -10.09 2.14
N ARG A 25 21.79 -9.99 0.85
CA ARG A 25 22.69 -10.91 0.14
C ARG A 25 23.83 -10.16 -0.51
N MET A 26 24.99 -10.83 -0.59
CA MET A 26 26.12 -10.36 -1.38
C MET A 26 25.96 -10.81 -2.83
N ILE A 27 25.80 -9.86 -3.75
CA ILE A 27 25.73 -10.11 -5.19
C ILE A 27 26.82 -9.28 -5.86
N ASN A 28 27.78 -9.95 -6.51
CA ASN A 28 28.92 -9.30 -7.18
C ASN A 28 29.70 -8.32 -6.27
N GLY A 29 29.91 -8.69 -5.00
CA GLY A 29 30.63 -7.86 -4.02
C GLY A 29 29.84 -6.67 -3.46
N LYS A 30 28.54 -6.56 -3.77
CA LYS A 30 27.64 -5.53 -3.23
C LYS A 30 26.58 -6.15 -2.33
N GLU A 31 26.30 -5.50 -1.22
CA GLU A 31 25.12 -5.82 -0.41
C GLU A 31 23.86 -5.40 -1.15
N VAL A 32 22.95 -6.35 -1.31
CA VAL A 32 21.65 -6.14 -1.94
C VAL A 32 20.57 -6.61 -0.97
N LYS A 33 19.66 -5.71 -0.64
CA LYS A 33 18.44 -6.03 0.13
C LYS A 33 17.42 -6.67 -0.80
N ILE A 34 17.09 -7.92 -0.56
CA ILE A 34 16.08 -8.68 -1.31
C ILE A 34 14.80 -8.71 -0.50
N ARG A 35 13.69 -8.31 -1.12
CA ARG A 35 12.36 -8.40 -0.50
C ARG A 35 11.94 -9.87 -0.41
N GLY A 36 11.56 -10.31 0.78
CA GLY A 36 10.98 -11.63 0.97
C GLY A 36 9.53 -11.74 0.49
N ARG A 37 9.09 -12.99 0.28
CA ARG A 37 7.73 -13.32 -0.08
C ARG A 37 6.80 -13.13 1.12
N ILE A 38 5.63 -12.55 0.88
CA ILE A 38 4.55 -12.50 1.89
C ILE A 38 4.13 -13.94 2.19
N PRO A 39 4.22 -14.42 3.46
CA PRO A 39 3.75 -15.74 3.82
C PRO A 39 2.23 -15.81 3.68
N ASN A 40 1.73 -17.03 3.59
CA ASN A 40 0.30 -17.26 3.53
C ASN A 40 -0.37 -16.89 4.87
N ILE A 41 -1.66 -16.55 4.83
CA ILE A 41 -2.46 -16.28 6.02
C ILE A 41 -2.92 -17.63 6.61
N PRO A 42 -2.58 -17.95 7.87
CA PRO A 42 -2.96 -19.23 8.47
C PRO A 42 -4.48 -19.42 8.58
N PRO A 43 -4.98 -20.66 8.66
CA PRO A 43 -6.37 -20.93 8.98
C PRO A 43 -6.80 -20.32 10.32
N ASN A 44 -8.08 -19.91 10.40
CA ASN A 44 -8.77 -19.52 11.63
C ASN A 44 -8.21 -18.32 12.42
N VAL A 45 -7.31 -17.52 11.85
CA VAL A 45 -6.82 -16.27 12.48
C VAL A 45 -7.76 -15.11 12.18
N ASP A 46 -8.12 -14.29 13.18
CA ASP A 46 -9.06 -13.16 13.02
C ASP A 46 -8.40 -11.78 12.96
N ASN A 47 -7.05 -11.74 13.02
CA ASN A 47 -6.28 -10.50 12.99
C ASN A 47 -4.83 -10.71 12.51
N TRP A 48 -4.65 -11.25 11.31
CA TRP A 48 -3.33 -11.39 10.71
C TRP A 48 -2.82 -10.06 10.17
N GLU A 49 -1.70 -9.57 10.69
CA GLU A 49 -1.12 -8.28 10.28
C GLU A 49 -0.13 -8.46 9.12
N ILE A 50 -0.32 -7.66 8.07
CA ILE A 50 0.69 -7.42 7.04
C ILE A 50 0.93 -5.92 7.01
N SER A 51 2.20 -5.52 7.09
CA SER A 51 2.57 -4.12 6.92
C SER A 51 3.66 -3.95 5.88
N GLY A 52 3.70 -2.76 5.29
CA GLY A 52 4.64 -2.40 4.26
C GLY A 52 5.16 -0.99 4.46
N GLU A 53 6.31 -0.74 3.86
CA GLU A 53 6.97 0.56 3.91
C GLU A 53 7.59 0.94 2.57
N VAL A 54 7.57 2.24 2.29
CA VAL A 54 8.42 2.83 1.26
C VAL A 54 9.06 4.14 1.74
N THR A 55 10.36 4.28 1.51
CA THR A 55 11.08 5.56 1.63
C THR A 55 10.97 6.36 0.34
N LEU A 56 10.48 7.60 0.44
CA LEU A 56 10.38 8.54 -0.67
C LEU A 56 11.75 9.16 -0.94
N LYS A 57 12.38 8.79 -2.05
CA LYS A 57 13.74 9.25 -2.40
C LYS A 57 13.77 10.66 -2.99
N GLU A 58 12.65 11.13 -3.50
CA GLU A 58 12.46 12.46 -4.09
C GLU A 58 11.29 13.15 -3.37
N ALA A 59 11.25 14.48 -3.43
CA ALA A 59 10.08 15.22 -2.98
C ALA A 59 8.91 14.94 -3.94
N ILE A 60 7.72 14.76 -3.38
CA ILE A 60 6.52 14.40 -4.12
C ILE A 60 5.35 15.30 -3.73
N THR A 61 4.36 15.36 -4.61
CA THR A 61 3.01 15.81 -4.26
C THR A 61 2.07 14.60 -4.28
N LEU A 62 1.44 14.31 -3.15
CA LEU A 62 0.49 13.21 -2.93
C LEU A 62 -0.94 13.67 -3.25
N TYR A 63 -1.71 12.83 -3.96
CA TYR A 63 -3.07 13.14 -4.39
C TYR A 63 -4.13 12.21 -3.79
N ALA A 64 -3.87 10.90 -3.75
CA ALA A 64 -4.88 9.94 -3.36
C ALA A 64 -4.30 8.64 -2.82
N PHE A 65 -5.17 7.83 -2.20
CA PHE A 65 -4.92 6.45 -1.81
C PHE A 65 -5.92 5.51 -2.46
N ALA A 66 -5.47 4.31 -2.82
CA ALA A 66 -6.32 3.27 -3.40
C ALA A 66 -5.98 1.92 -2.73
N PRO A 67 -6.36 1.71 -1.45
CA PRO A 67 -6.10 0.45 -0.78
C PRO A 67 -6.83 -0.70 -1.46
N HIS A 68 -6.12 -1.79 -1.73
CA HIS A 68 -6.67 -2.99 -2.36
C HIS A 68 -6.32 -4.24 -1.57
N MET A 69 -7.37 -4.97 -1.17
CA MET A 69 -7.35 -6.24 -0.43
C MET A 69 -8.57 -7.08 -0.87
N HIS A 70 -8.59 -8.39 -0.59
CA HIS A 70 -9.72 -9.26 -0.93
C HIS A 70 -10.66 -9.51 0.27
N LEU A 71 -11.37 -10.65 0.27
CA LEU A 71 -12.51 -10.96 1.13
C LEU A 71 -12.19 -11.00 2.63
N ARG A 72 -10.91 -11.10 3.01
CA ARG A 72 -10.44 -11.14 4.40
C ARG A 72 -9.88 -9.82 4.87
N GLY A 73 -9.67 -8.85 3.98
CA GLY A 73 -9.28 -7.49 4.38
C GLY A 73 -10.25 -6.92 5.41
N LYS A 74 -9.72 -6.49 6.55
CA LYS A 74 -10.49 -6.00 7.71
C LYS A 74 -10.35 -4.50 7.90
N ASP A 75 -9.12 -4.03 7.82
CA ASP A 75 -8.77 -2.62 7.94
C ASP A 75 -7.42 -2.34 7.28
N ILE A 76 -7.18 -1.07 6.97
CA ILE A 76 -5.90 -0.59 6.48
C ILE A 76 -5.66 0.87 6.89
N LYS A 77 -4.42 1.18 7.27
CA LYS A 77 -3.99 2.49 7.74
C LYS A 77 -2.70 2.94 7.07
N TYR A 78 -2.66 4.17 6.61
CA TYR A 78 -1.49 4.83 6.03
C TYR A 78 -0.96 5.88 6.99
N THR A 79 0.31 5.77 7.35
CA THR A 79 1.04 6.71 8.21
C THR A 79 2.25 7.25 7.47
N LEU A 80 2.37 8.57 7.43
CA LEU A 80 3.57 9.26 6.96
C LEU A 80 4.50 9.52 8.14
N VAL A 81 5.76 9.12 8.01
CA VAL A 81 6.85 9.49 8.91
C VAL A 81 7.72 10.52 8.18
N TRP A 82 7.81 11.71 8.74
CA TRP A 82 8.62 12.81 8.21
C TRP A 82 10.11 12.58 8.46
N PRO A 83 11.03 13.29 7.76
CA PRO A 83 12.47 13.12 7.96
C PRO A 83 12.94 13.46 9.39
N ASP A 84 12.18 14.31 10.09
CA ASP A 84 12.40 14.69 11.50
C ASP A 84 11.86 13.64 12.50
N GLY A 85 11.24 12.56 12.01
CA GLY A 85 10.65 11.49 12.81
C GLY A 85 9.19 11.72 13.24
N ARG A 86 8.62 12.90 12.98
CA ARG A 86 7.20 13.18 13.26
C ARG A 86 6.31 12.25 12.44
N GLN A 87 5.17 11.85 12.99
CA GLN A 87 4.23 10.94 12.33
C GLN A 87 2.88 11.60 12.11
N GLN A 88 2.22 11.25 11.02
CA GLN A 88 0.87 11.70 10.69
C GLN A 88 0.10 10.56 10.00
N VAL A 89 -1.06 10.20 10.54
CA VAL A 89 -2.00 9.31 9.85
C VAL A 89 -2.63 10.10 8.70
N LEU A 90 -2.53 9.56 7.49
CA LEU A 90 -3.07 10.19 6.27
C LEU A 90 -4.37 9.53 5.81
N LEU A 91 -4.53 8.24 6.05
CA LEU A 91 -5.76 7.50 5.79
C LEU A 91 -5.94 6.41 6.87
N ASP A 92 -7.15 6.27 7.37
CA ASP A 92 -7.56 5.19 8.28
C ASP A 92 -8.89 4.62 7.78
N VAL A 93 -8.86 3.37 7.29
CA VAL A 93 -10.05 2.62 6.86
C VAL A 93 -10.29 1.50 7.87
N PRO A 94 -10.97 1.76 9.00
CA PRO A 94 -11.07 0.82 10.12
C PRO A 94 -12.05 -0.34 9.88
N LYS A 95 -12.82 -0.28 8.80
CA LYS A 95 -13.81 -1.29 8.38
C LYS A 95 -13.76 -1.40 6.86
N PHE A 96 -12.68 -1.96 6.34
CA PHE A 96 -12.56 -2.24 4.92
C PHE A 96 -13.66 -3.22 4.49
N ASP A 97 -14.29 -2.96 3.35
CA ASP A 97 -15.23 -3.89 2.72
C ASP A 97 -14.75 -4.12 1.28
N PHE A 98 -14.52 -5.38 0.93
CA PHE A 98 -14.09 -5.79 -0.41
C PHE A 98 -15.01 -5.28 -1.53
N ASN A 99 -16.30 -5.10 -1.26
CA ASN A 99 -17.25 -4.58 -2.24
C ASN A 99 -17.12 -3.06 -2.44
N TRP A 100 -16.45 -2.36 -1.52
CA TRP A 100 -16.27 -0.91 -1.52
C TRP A 100 -14.78 -0.54 -1.59
N GLN A 101 -14.15 -0.92 -2.70
CA GLN A 101 -12.75 -0.57 -2.99
C GLN A 101 -12.65 0.88 -3.47
N LEU A 102 -12.74 1.81 -2.52
CA LEU A 102 -12.80 3.24 -2.81
C LEU A 102 -11.43 3.82 -3.16
N HIS A 103 -11.47 4.84 -4.01
CA HIS A 103 -10.38 5.77 -4.23
C HIS A 103 -10.56 6.97 -3.29
N TYR A 104 -9.53 7.25 -2.47
CA TYR A 104 -9.56 8.28 -1.44
C TYR A 104 -8.70 9.47 -1.88
N GLU A 105 -9.31 10.42 -2.57
CA GLU A 105 -8.67 11.67 -2.98
C GLU A 105 -8.52 12.62 -1.78
N LEU A 106 -7.33 13.23 -1.65
CA LEU A 106 -7.09 14.27 -0.66
C LEU A 106 -7.87 15.53 -1.08
N ALA A 107 -8.50 16.19 -0.10
CA ALA A 107 -9.17 17.47 -0.35
C ALA A 107 -8.23 18.53 -0.96
N GLU A 108 -6.95 18.50 -0.55
CA GLU A 108 -5.88 19.29 -1.14
C GLU A 108 -4.64 18.40 -1.32
N PRO A 109 -3.97 18.43 -2.50
CA PRO A 109 -2.73 17.67 -2.69
C PRO A 109 -1.65 18.06 -1.68
N MET A 110 -0.96 17.06 -1.13
CA MET A 110 -0.01 17.24 -0.03
C MET A 110 1.43 17.14 -0.53
N LYS A 111 2.25 18.17 -0.29
CA LYS A 111 3.69 18.09 -0.53
C LYS A 111 4.40 17.31 0.55
N ILE A 112 5.24 16.36 0.15
CA ILE A 112 5.98 15.48 1.05
C ILE A 112 7.46 15.53 0.65
N PRO A 113 8.37 15.89 1.57
CA PRO A 113 9.78 16.00 1.26
C PRO A 113 10.43 14.63 1.07
N ALA A 114 11.52 14.61 0.31
CA ALA A 114 12.41 13.45 0.22
C ALA A 114 12.88 13.04 1.63
N GLY A 115 13.13 11.74 1.81
CA GLY A 115 13.50 11.14 3.09
C GLY A 115 12.31 10.75 3.97
N SER A 116 11.09 11.19 3.64
CA SER A 116 9.89 10.72 4.34
C SER A 116 9.62 9.24 4.05
N ARG A 117 8.98 8.54 4.98
CA ARG A 117 8.55 7.15 4.83
C ARG A 117 7.03 7.06 4.86
N MET A 118 6.44 6.36 3.90
CA MET A 118 5.04 5.95 3.95
C MET A 118 4.97 4.53 4.50
N ILE A 119 4.13 4.31 5.49
CA ILE A 119 3.88 3.01 6.14
C ILE A 119 2.41 2.66 5.94
N ALA A 120 2.13 1.44 5.51
CA ALA A 120 0.78 0.89 5.42
C ALA A 120 0.67 -0.35 6.30
N VAL A 121 -0.34 -0.40 7.17
CA VAL A 121 -0.63 -1.55 8.02
C VAL A 121 -2.03 -2.04 7.71
N ALA A 122 -2.18 -3.33 7.43
CA ALA A 122 -3.45 -3.96 7.15
C ALA A 122 -3.65 -5.23 7.97
N HIS A 123 -4.90 -5.52 8.29
CA HIS A 123 -5.28 -6.74 8.99
C HIS A 123 -6.23 -7.59 8.15
N TYR A 124 -6.11 -8.91 8.34
CA TYR A 124 -6.91 -9.91 7.65
C TYR A 124 -7.61 -10.85 8.64
N ASP A 125 -8.89 -11.12 8.39
CA ASP A 125 -9.73 -12.05 9.14
C ASP A 125 -10.00 -13.31 8.31
N ASN A 126 -9.17 -14.34 8.51
CA ASN A 126 -9.37 -15.69 7.99
C ASN A 126 -10.09 -16.61 9.00
N SER A 127 -10.85 -16.06 9.94
CA SER A 127 -11.62 -16.84 10.90
C SER A 127 -13.01 -17.19 10.38
N ILE A 128 -13.69 -18.09 11.11
CA ILE A 128 -15.08 -18.45 10.87
C ILE A 128 -16.06 -17.28 11.14
N LYS A 129 -15.63 -16.22 11.83
CA LYS A 129 -16.47 -15.06 12.15
C LYS A 129 -16.65 -14.13 10.95
N ASN A 130 -15.70 -14.13 10.00
CA ASN A 130 -15.83 -13.36 8.77
C ASN A 130 -16.85 -14.03 7.84
N ARG A 131 -18.04 -13.43 7.74
CA ARG A 131 -19.13 -13.93 6.88
C ARG A 131 -18.77 -14.01 5.39
N TYR A 132 -17.74 -13.29 4.96
CA TYR A 132 -17.27 -13.27 3.58
C TYR A 132 -16.16 -14.30 3.32
N ASN A 133 -15.66 -14.99 4.35
CA ASN A 133 -14.60 -15.99 4.22
C ASN A 133 -15.16 -17.30 3.65
N PRO A 134 -14.76 -17.71 2.42
CA PRO A 134 -15.29 -18.92 1.79
C PRO A 134 -14.70 -20.22 2.37
N ALA A 135 -13.57 -20.16 3.08
CA ALA A 135 -12.85 -21.34 3.56
C ALA A 135 -11.94 -21.02 4.77
N PRO A 136 -12.50 -20.83 5.99
CA PRO A 136 -11.73 -20.45 7.19
C PRO A 136 -10.74 -21.52 7.66
N ASN A 137 -10.96 -22.77 7.29
CA ASN A 137 -10.10 -23.90 7.62
C ASN A 137 -8.92 -24.09 6.65
N LYS A 138 -8.78 -23.23 5.64
CA LYS A 138 -7.68 -23.27 4.67
C LYS A 138 -6.71 -22.12 4.89
N GLU A 139 -5.47 -22.40 4.56
CA GLU A 139 -4.45 -21.37 4.40
C GLU A 139 -4.74 -20.55 3.13
N VAL A 140 -4.43 -19.26 3.17
CA VAL A 140 -4.77 -18.30 2.10
C VAL A 140 -3.50 -17.76 1.48
N PHE A 141 -3.39 -17.90 0.17
CA PHE A 141 -2.21 -17.50 -0.59
C PHE A 141 -2.31 -16.05 -1.05
N TRP A 142 -1.16 -15.45 -1.37
CA TRP A 142 -1.16 -14.23 -2.18
C TRP A 142 -1.44 -14.60 -3.64
N SER A 143 -2.52 -14.09 -4.25
CA SER A 143 -2.98 -14.42 -5.61
C SER A 143 -4.07 -13.45 -6.09
N GLU A 144 -4.39 -13.45 -7.39
CA GLU A 144 -5.35 -12.54 -8.04
C GLU A 144 -6.82 -12.92 -7.81
N GLN A 145 -7.10 -14.14 -7.37
CA GLN A 145 -8.47 -14.58 -7.13
C GLN A 145 -9.00 -14.01 -5.81
N SER A 146 -10.25 -13.55 -5.78
CA SER A 146 -10.82 -12.91 -4.59
C SER A 146 -10.98 -13.84 -3.38
N TRP A 147 -10.95 -15.17 -3.58
CA TRP A 147 -10.91 -16.13 -2.48
C TRP A 147 -9.51 -16.37 -1.91
N ASP A 148 -8.47 -15.92 -2.61
CA ASP A 148 -7.12 -15.73 -2.09
C ASP A 148 -6.97 -14.29 -1.57
N GLU A 149 -5.76 -13.81 -1.30
CA GLU A 149 -5.54 -12.47 -0.76
C GLU A 149 -4.52 -11.60 -1.50
N MET A 150 -4.64 -10.30 -1.28
CA MET A 150 -3.72 -9.27 -1.75
C MET A 150 -3.43 -8.24 -0.65
N PHE A 151 -2.18 -7.80 -0.59
CA PHE A 151 -1.75 -6.62 0.14
C PHE A 151 -1.21 -5.60 -0.86
N ILE A 152 -2.08 -4.70 -1.32
CA ILE A 152 -1.72 -3.70 -2.31
C ILE A 152 -2.14 -2.30 -1.81
N PRO A 153 -1.29 -1.68 -0.97
CA PRO A 153 -1.55 -0.35 -0.43
C PRO A 153 -1.09 0.74 -1.42
N TRP A 154 -1.89 1.05 -2.45
CA TRP A 154 -1.52 2.08 -3.42
C TRP A 154 -1.70 3.51 -2.89
N PHE A 155 -0.85 4.40 -3.41
CA PHE A 155 -1.03 5.84 -3.36
C PHE A 155 -0.64 6.48 -4.71
N GLU A 156 -1.21 7.64 -5.00
CA GLU A 156 -1.01 8.40 -6.23
C GLU A 156 -0.24 9.69 -5.96
N TYR A 157 0.78 9.95 -6.77
CA TYR A 157 1.69 11.07 -6.55
C TYR A 157 2.32 11.58 -7.84
N THR A 158 2.87 12.79 -7.79
CA THR A 158 3.79 13.32 -8.80
C THR A 158 5.16 13.54 -8.15
N VAL A 159 6.23 13.51 -8.94
CA VAL A 159 7.56 13.87 -8.46
C VAL A 159 7.81 15.34 -8.79
N ASP A 160 8.10 16.15 -7.76
CA ASP A 160 8.17 17.61 -7.90
C ASP A 160 9.27 18.07 -8.88
N SER A 161 10.36 17.29 -9.00
CA SER A 161 11.47 17.54 -9.93
C SER A 161 11.13 17.21 -11.39
N LYS A 162 10.06 16.44 -11.64
CA LYS A 162 9.68 15.92 -12.97
C LYS A 162 8.50 16.69 -13.53
N ILE A 163 8.78 17.86 -14.08
CA ILE A 163 7.82 18.64 -14.87
C ILE A 163 7.70 18.01 -16.25
N LEU A 164 6.50 17.58 -16.65
CA LEU A 164 6.27 17.20 -18.04
C LEU A 164 6.10 18.46 -18.89
N ASN A 165 7.04 18.71 -19.81
CA ASN A 165 6.85 19.63 -20.92
C ASN A 165 6.00 18.95 -22.01
N LYS A 166 4.74 18.58 -21.70
CA LYS A 166 3.79 18.08 -22.71
C LYS A 166 2.53 18.94 -22.74
N PRO A 167 2.11 19.45 -23.92
CA PRO A 167 0.82 20.11 -24.04
C PRO A 167 -0.28 19.14 -23.64
N ALA A 168 -1.27 19.64 -22.88
CA ALA A 168 -2.42 18.84 -22.49
C ALA A 168 -3.12 18.31 -23.76
N PRO A 169 -3.53 17.04 -23.81
CA PRO A 169 -4.38 16.56 -24.89
C PRO A 169 -5.69 17.37 -24.88
N PRO A 170 -6.26 17.70 -26.05
CA PRO A 170 -7.49 18.48 -26.12
C PRO A 170 -8.59 17.76 -25.33
N GLN A 171 -9.21 18.47 -24.39
CA GLN A 171 -10.38 17.98 -23.69
C GLN A 171 -11.53 17.88 -24.69
N THR A 172 -11.89 16.67 -25.10
CA THR A 172 -13.14 16.45 -25.81
C THR A 172 -14.27 16.55 -24.78
N ALA A 173 -14.92 17.71 -24.71
CA ALA A 173 -16.16 17.85 -23.96
C ALA A 173 -17.23 16.95 -24.59
N ILE A 174 -17.67 15.94 -23.86
CA ILE A 174 -18.89 15.19 -24.20
C ILE A 174 -20.06 16.04 -23.67
N LYS A 175 -20.96 16.45 -24.58
CA LYS A 175 -22.24 17.09 -24.25
C LYS A 175 -23.24 16.06 -23.77
#